data_AF-A0ABD7JRN8-F1
#
_entry.id   AF-A0ABD7JRN8-F1
#
_cell.length_a   1.000
_cell.length_b   1.000
_cell.length_c   1.000
_cell.angle_alpha   90.00
_cell.angle_beta   90.00
_cell.angle_gamma   90.00
#
_symmetry.space_group_name_H-M   'P 1'
#
loop_
_entity.id
_entity.type
_entity.pdbx_description
1 polymer ?
#
loop_
_entity_poly.entity_id
_entity_poly.type
_entity_poly.pdbx_seq_one_letter_code
_entity_poly.pdbx_strand_id
1 'polypeptide(L)'
;MSFDGFFLHHMTEELRRELLGGRIQKINQPFEQELVLQIRSNRKSHKLLLSAHSVFGRVQLTDTTFENPAVPNTFIMVMRKYLQGAVIEAIQQVENDRILEISVSNKNEIGDSVAVTLVIEIMGKHSNIILLDKASGKIIEAIKHVGFSQNSYRTILPGSTYVAPPQTGSLNPFTVVDEKLFEILHTEDLEPKRLQQIFQGLGRDTATELSGRLTADKLKTFRAFFASPTQPSLTEKSFSALLFSDSKTQMSTLSELLDTFYKDKAERDRVNQQASELIRRVENELEKNRKKLGKQEEELLATENAEEFRQKGELLTTFLHQVPNDQDQVELDNYYTGEKIIISLDKALTPNQNAQRYFKRYQKLKEAVKHLTSLIEETRTTILYLESVEIALAQASLTEIAEIREELIQTGFIRRRQREKIQKRQKPEKYLATDGQTIILVGRNNLQNDELTFKMAKKDELWFHAKDIPGSHVVITGNLQPSDEVKTDAAELAAYFSKARLSNLVQVDMIETRKLNKPTGGKPGFVTYTGQKTLRVTPDEEKIKSMKM
;
A
#
# COMPACT_ATOMS: atom_id res chain seq x y z
N MET A 1 7.66 14.80 16.58
CA MET A 1 6.59 13.80 16.75
C MET A 1 5.84 14.17 17.99
N SER A 2 4.52 14.06 17.97
CA SER A 2 3.66 14.40 19.11
C SER A 2 3.62 13.29 20.16
N PHE A 3 3.96 12.05 19.78
CA PHE A 3 4.33 10.98 20.72
C PHE A 3 5.75 11.24 21.26
N ASP A 4 5.87 12.19 22.18
CA ASP A 4 7.10 12.57 22.86
C ASP A 4 7.25 11.86 24.22
N GLY A 5 8.31 12.19 24.98
CA GLY A 5 8.53 11.62 26.31
C GLY A 5 7.43 12.04 27.30
N PHE A 6 6.98 13.29 27.20
CA PHE A 6 5.87 13.80 27.99
C PHE A 6 4.57 13.00 27.76
N PHE A 7 4.21 12.76 26.50
CA PHE A 7 3.06 11.92 26.15
C PHE A 7 3.24 10.49 26.65
N LEU A 8 4.44 9.91 26.49
CA LEU A 8 4.75 8.57 26.99
C LEU A 8 4.62 8.49 28.51
N HIS A 9 4.93 9.54 29.26
CA HIS A 9 4.75 9.59 30.71
C HIS A 9 3.28 9.36 31.10
N HIS A 10 2.37 10.13 30.50
CA HIS A 10 0.93 9.96 30.72
C HIS A 10 0.43 8.60 30.24
N MET A 11 0.93 8.12 29.10
CA MET A 11 0.60 6.78 28.60
C MET A 11 1.09 5.69 29.55
N THR A 12 2.28 5.84 30.13
CA THR A 12 2.85 4.89 31.10
C THR A 12 1.95 4.77 32.32
N GLU A 13 1.42 5.90 32.83
CA GLU A 13 0.48 5.89 33.94
C GLU A 13 -0.85 5.21 33.59
N GLU A 14 -1.40 5.46 32.39
CA GLU A 14 -2.58 4.74 31.88
C GLU A 14 -2.32 3.22 31.81
N LEU A 15 -1.18 2.81 31.25
CA LEU A 15 -0.82 1.40 31.12
C LEU A 15 -0.59 0.74 32.48
N ARG A 16 0.05 1.42 33.44
CA ARG A 16 0.23 0.91 34.80
C ARG A 16 -1.11 0.66 35.48
N ARG A 17 -2.03 1.62 35.41
CA ARG A 17 -3.36 1.51 36.01
C ARG A 17 -4.13 0.30 35.48
N GLU A 18 -4.07 0.05 34.18
CA GLU A 18 -4.87 -1.01 33.54
C GLU A 18 -4.18 -2.39 33.57
N LEU A 19 -2.85 -2.47 33.45
CA LEU A 19 -2.13 -3.71 33.14
C LEU A 19 -1.23 -4.25 34.25
N LEU A 20 -0.90 -3.48 35.29
CA LEU A 20 0.01 -3.93 36.35
C LEU A 20 -0.55 -5.17 37.07
N GLY A 21 0.28 -6.21 37.24
CA GLY A 21 -0.15 -7.51 37.76
C GLY A 21 -0.97 -8.37 36.79
N GLY A 22 -1.22 -7.87 35.57
CA GLY A 22 -1.91 -8.59 34.51
C GLY A 22 -1.08 -9.75 33.96
N ARG A 23 -1.76 -10.75 33.40
CA ARG A 23 -1.14 -11.92 32.79
C ARG A 23 -1.25 -11.87 31.26
N ILE A 24 -0.12 -12.04 30.57
CA ILE A 24 -0.06 -12.10 29.10
C ILE A 24 -0.59 -13.47 28.65
N GLN A 25 -1.68 -13.48 27.87
CA GLN A 25 -2.35 -14.70 27.42
C GLN A 25 -1.97 -15.10 25.99
N LYS A 26 -1.95 -14.13 25.07
CA LYS A 26 -1.61 -14.34 23.67
C LYS A 26 -0.64 -13.28 23.19
N ILE A 27 0.24 -13.71 22.29
CA ILE A 27 1.23 -12.87 21.65
C ILE A 27 1.13 -13.06 20.14
N ASN A 28 0.97 -11.96 19.43
CA ASN A 28 0.76 -11.91 18.00
C ASN A 28 1.55 -10.77 17.36
N GLN A 29 1.96 -10.93 16.12
CA GLN A 29 2.61 -9.88 15.32
C GLN A 29 1.82 -9.77 14.01
N PRO A 30 0.75 -8.95 13.97
CA PRO A 30 -0.07 -8.81 12.78
C PRO A 30 0.72 -8.20 11.61
N PHE A 31 1.68 -7.33 11.90
CA PHE A 31 2.54 -6.66 10.91
C PHE A 31 4.00 -6.74 11.31
N GLU A 32 4.91 -6.57 10.35
CA GLU A 32 6.35 -6.76 10.53
C GLU A 32 6.95 -5.98 11.71
N GLN A 33 6.43 -4.78 12.01
CA GLN A 33 6.97 -3.90 13.06
C GLN A 33 5.99 -3.67 14.21
N GLU A 34 4.95 -4.49 14.34
CA GLU A 34 3.91 -4.32 15.36
C GLU A 34 3.68 -5.61 16.16
N LEU A 35 3.83 -5.54 17.48
CA LEU A 35 3.57 -6.62 18.42
C LEU A 35 2.29 -6.32 19.19
N VAL A 36 1.39 -7.30 19.28
CA VAL A 36 0.14 -7.22 20.03
C VAL A 36 0.16 -8.26 21.14
N LEU A 37 0.01 -7.80 22.37
CA LEU A 37 -0.11 -8.62 23.56
C LEU A 37 -1.55 -8.60 24.05
N GLN A 38 -2.19 -9.77 24.13
CA GLN A 38 -3.47 -9.90 24.81
C GLN A 38 -3.21 -10.17 26.29
N ILE A 39 -3.63 -9.25 27.15
CA ILE A 39 -3.34 -9.25 28.58
C ILE A 39 -4.64 -9.35 29.35
N ARG A 40 -4.73 -10.28 30.29
CA ARG A 40 -5.86 -10.37 31.23
C ARG A 40 -5.45 -9.70 32.54
N SER A 41 -6.13 -8.62 32.88
CA SER A 41 -5.93 -7.83 34.09
C SER A 41 -7.28 -7.49 34.70
N ASN A 42 -7.42 -7.53 36.03
CA ASN A 42 -8.66 -7.15 36.73
C ASN A 42 -9.96 -7.76 36.13
N ARG A 43 -9.89 -9.04 35.73
CA ARG A 43 -10.98 -9.80 35.04
C ARG A 43 -11.39 -9.28 33.65
N LYS A 44 -10.74 -8.25 33.12
CA LYS A 44 -10.89 -7.73 31.76
C LYS A 44 -9.76 -8.21 30.87
N SER A 45 -10.03 -8.30 29.57
CA SER A 45 -9.02 -8.60 28.55
C SER A 45 -8.69 -7.31 27.82
N HIS A 46 -7.41 -6.94 27.80
CA HIS A 46 -6.88 -5.79 27.10
C HIS A 46 -5.99 -6.26 25.93
N LYS A 47 -5.91 -5.47 24.87
CA LYS A 47 -4.93 -5.65 23.80
C LYS A 47 -3.95 -4.48 23.86
N LEU A 48 -2.69 -4.78 24.18
CA LEU A 48 -1.60 -3.82 24.17
C LEU A 48 -0.88 -3.91 22.82
N LEU A 49 -0.91 -2.82 22.07
CA LEU A 49 -0.17 -2.65 20.82
C LEU A 49 1.17 -1.98 21.10
N LEU A 50 2.25 -2.60 20.65
CA LEU A 50 3.61 -2.08 20.61
C LEU A 50 4.01 -1.93 19.14
N SER A 51 4.14 -0.70 18.66
CA SER A 51 4.53 -0.40 17.29
C SER A 51 5.93 0.20 17.25
N ALA A 52 6.83 -0.48 16.55
CA ALA A 52 8.15 0.02 16.18
C ALA A 52 8.15 0.64 14.77
N HIS A 53 6.99 1.06 14.26
CA HIS A 53 6.89 1.66 12.94
C HIS A 53 7.73 2.95 12.81
N SER A 54 8.30 3.20 11.63
CA SER A 54 9.22 4.33 11.40
C SER A 54 8.55 5.70 11.54
N VAL A 55 7.27 5.77 11.20
CA VAL A 55 6.45 7.01 11.25
C VAL A 55 5.40 6.95 12.36
N PHE A 56 4.89 5.76 12.65
CA PHE A 56 3.73 5.54 13.55
C PHE A 56 4.11 4.73 14.78
N GLY A 57 5.38 4.79 15.17
CA GLY A 57 5.87 4.14 16.39
C GLY A 57 5.11 4.67 17.60
N ARG A 58 4.54 3.77 18.39
CA ARG A 58 3.67 4.10 19.53
C ARG A 58 3.45 2.88 20.41
N VAL A 59 2.94 3.13 21.61
CA VAL A 59 2.41 2.12 22.52
C VAL A 59 1.04 2.58 23.02
N GLN A 60 0.06 1.68 23.02
CA GLN A 60 -1.31 1.98 23.45
C GLN A 60 -2.10 0.71 23.75
N LEU A 61 -3.18 0.83 24.52
CA LEU A 61 -4.27 -0.15 24.43
C LEU A 61 -5.06 0.11 23.15
N THR A 62 -5.70 -0.93 22.62
CA THR A 62 -6.49 -0.80 21.39
C THR A 62 -7.66 -1.76 21.36
N ASP A 63 -8.80 -1.29 20.86
CA ASP A 63 -9.96 -2.12 20.60
C ASP A 63 -9.98 -2.66 19.16
N THR A 64 -9.08 -2.14 18.30
CA THR A 64 -8.91 -2.58 16.91
C THR A 64 -8.67 -4.09 16.81
N THR A 65 -9.39 -4.75 15.92
CA THR A 65 -9.18 -6.16 15.58
C THR A 65 -8.09 -6.28 14.52
N PHE A 66 -7.10 -7.12 14.78
CA PHE A 66 -6.02 -7.39 13.82
C PHE A 66 -6.16 -8.78 13.25
N GLU A 67 -6.01 -8.90 11.94
CA GLU A 67 -5.79 -10.19 11.30
C GLU A 67 -4.36 -10.65 11.56
N ASN A 68 -4.23 -11.87 12.08
CA ASN A 68 -2.93 -12.42 12.43
C ASN A 68 -2.41 -13.32 11.32
N PRO A 69 -1.10 -13.29 11.01
CA PRO A 69 -0.51 -14.22 10.06
C PRO A 69 -0.73 -15.66 10.52
N ALA A 70 -1.06 -16.54 9.57
CA ALA A 70 -1.37 -17.94 9.87
C ALA A 70 -0.16 -18.72 10.42
N VAL A 71 1.07 -18.30 10.09
CA VAL A 71 2.30 -18.92 10.53
C VAL A 71 3.10 -17.91 11.37
N PRO A 72 3.43 -18.21 12.64
CA PRO A 72 4.26 -17.34 13.46
C PRO A 72 5.72 -17.37 12.97
N ASN A 73 6.39 -16.22 12.97
CA ASN A 73 7.81 -16.12 12.69
C ASN A 73 8.67 -16.44 13.93
N THR A 74 9.99 -16.49 13.75
CA THR A 74 10.95 -16.78 14.83
C THR A 74 10.83 -15.80 16.00
N PHE A 75 10.70 -14.49 15.71
CA PHE A 75 10.52 -13.45 16.72
C PHE A 75 9.32 -13.76 17.63
N ILE A 76 8.15 -14.06 17.06
CA ILE A 76 6.95 -14.41 17.84
C ILE A 76 7.11 -15.70 18.62
N MET A 77 7.77 -16.71 18.05
CA MET A 77 8.04 -17.95 18.78
C MET A 77 8.88 -17.70 20.03
N VAL A 78 9.92 -16.87 19.93
CA VAL A 78 10.74 -16.48 21.08
C VAL A 78 9.92 -15.66 22.08
N MET A 79 9.16 -14.67 21.63
CA MET A 79 8.28 -13.88 22.51
C MET A 79 7.28 -14.78 23.24
N ARG A 80 6.69 -15.79 22.59
CA ARG A 80 5.79 -16.75 23.23
C ARG A 80 6.50 -17.59 24.29
N LYS A 81 7.70 -18.07 24.01
CA LYS A 81 8.50 -18.86 24.97
C LYS A 81 8.70 -18.12 26.29
N TYR A 82 8.98 -16.82 26.25
CA TYR A 82 9.31 -16.05 27.46
C TYR A 82 8.11 -15.31 28.07
N LEU A 83 7.23 -14.73 27.23
CA LEU A 83 6.17 -13.83 27.68
C LEU A 83 4.81 -14.54 27.85
N GLN A 84 4.57 -15.69 27.21
CA GLN A 84 3.26 -16.33 27.30
C GLN A 84 3.03 -16.89 28.71
N GLY A 85 1.94 -16.46 29.34
CA GLY A 85 1.61 -16.80 30.72
C GLY A 85 2.33 -15.94 31.76
N ALA A 86 3.24 -15.06 31.36
CA ALA A 86 4.01 -14.19 32.25
C ALA A 86 3.12 -13.13 32.91
N VAL A 87 3.51 -12.71 34.11
CA VAL A 87 2.85 -11.67 34.91
C VAL A 87 3.66 -10.38 34.77
N ILE A 88 2.96 -9.27 34.55
CA ILE A 88 3.56 -7.94 34.46
C ILE A 88 3.88 -7.43 35.86
N GLU A 89 5.16 -7.27 36.16
CA GLU A 89 5.65 -6.81 37.47
C GLU A 89 5.79 -5.29 37.53
N ALA A 90 6.23 -4.67 36.44
CA ALA A 90 6.42 -3.24 36.37
C ALA A 90 6.30 -2.74 34.92
N ILE A 91 5.81 -1.52 34.77
CA ILE A 91 5.81 -0.76 33.52
C ILE A 91 6.41 0.60 33.87
N GLN A 92 7.56 0.92 33.29
CA GLN A 92 8.35 2.11 33.65
C GLN A 92 8.89 2.79 32.41
N GLN A 93 8.82 4.11 32.39
CA GLN A 93 9.52 4.93 31.40
C GLN A 93 10.96 5.14 31.86
N VAL A 94 11.92 5.07 30.93
CA VAL A 94 13.31 5.42 31.22
C VAL A 94 13.47 6.93 31.19
N GLU A 95 13.66 7.53 32.36
CA GLU A 95 13.68 8.99 32.55
C GLU A 95 12.45 9.65 31.89
N ASN A 96 12.64 10.69 31.08
CA ASN A 96 11.62 11.22 30.19
C ASN A 96 11.96 10.95 28.71
N ASP A 97 12.67 9.87 28.40
CA ASP A 97 12.88 9.46 27.00
C ASP A 97 11.65 8.71 26.47
N ARG A 98 11.63 8.46 25.16
CA ARG A 98 10.62 7.67 24.48
C ARG A 98 10.94 6.18 24.54
N ILE A 99 11.27 5.69 25.74
CA ILE A 99 11.64 4.30 26.02
C ILE A 99 10.76 3.80 27.16
N LEU A 100 10.04 2.71 26.92
CA LEU A 100 9.20 2.05 27.91
C LEU A 100 9.72 0.64 28.16
N GLU A 101 9.90 0.31 29.43
CA GLU A 101 10.30 -1.01 29.90
C GLU A 101 9.12 -1.69 30.61
N ILE A 102 8.83 -2.91 30.19
CA ILE A 102 7.82 -3.78 30.79
C ILE A 102 8.54 -4.99 31.37
N SER A 103 8.75 -4.97 32.69
CA SER A 103 9.32 -6.10 33.41
C SER A 103 8.25 -7.15 33.64
N VAL A 104 8.55 -8.39 33.26
CA VAL A 104 7.65 -9.53 33.47
C VAL A 104 8.40 -10.69 34.12
N SER A 105 7.67 -11.48 34.89
CA SER A 105 8.14 -12.76 35.40
C SER A 105 7.26 -13.90 34.93
N ASN A 106 7.90 -15.02 34.65
CA ASN A 106 7.27 -16.25 34.24
C ASN A 106 7.92 -17.43 34.96
N LYS A 107 7.33 -18.62 34.83
CA LYS A 107 7.98 -19.87 35.21
C LYS A 107 8.33 -20.64 33.94
N ASN A 108 9.54 -21.17 33.85
CA ASN A 108 9.93 -22.05 32.75
C ASN A 108 9.24 -23.42 32.87
N GLU A 109 9.45 -24.30 31.88
CA GLU A 109 8.86 -25.65 31.83
C GLU A 109 9.29 -26.56 32.99
N ILE A 110 10.40 -26.23 33.66
CA ILE A 110 10.97 -26.98 34.79
C ILE A 110 10.53 -26.38 36.14
N GLY A 111 9.89 -25.21 36.13
CA GLY A 111 9.36 -24.52 37.30
C GLY A 111 10.21 -23.38 37.84
N ASP A 112 11.39 -23.11 37.27
CA ASP A 112 12.25 -21.99 37.69
C ASP A 112 11.67 -20.65 37.24
N SER A 113 11.87 -19.64 38.08
CA SER A 113 11.49 -18.26 37.77
C SER A 113 12.37 -17.68 36.67
N VAL A 114 11.76 -17.26 35.57
CA VAL A 114 12.40 -16.52 34.48
C VAL A 114 11.89 -15.09 34.52
N ALA A 115 12.80 -14.13 34.62
CA ALA A 115 12.47 -12.72 34.61
C ALA A 115 13.08 -12.06 33.38
N VAL A 116 12.25 -11.37 32.59
CA VAL A 116 12.66 -10.70 31.35
C VAL A 116 12.06 -9.30 31.30
N THR A 117 12.71 -8.41 30.57
CA THR A 117 12.25 -7.03 30.36
C THR A 117 11.98 -6.83 28.88
N LEU A 118 10.75 -6.47 28.53
CA LEU A 118 10.38 -6.06 27.19
C LEU A 118 10.56 -4.54 27.07
N VAL A 119 11.48 -4.11 26.23
CA VAL A 119 11.79 -2.71 25.98
C VAL A 119 11.20 -2.30 24.63
N ILE A 120 10.48 -1.19 24.60
CA ILE A 120 10.09 -0.52 23.36
C ILE A 120 10.75 0.85 23.28
N GLU A 121 11.44 1.09 22.19
CA GLU A 121 12.09 2.36 21.87
C GLU A 121 11.32 3.01 20.72
N ILE A 122 10.82 4.23 20.92
CA ILE A 122 10.00 4.96 19.94
C ILE A 122 10.81 6.15 19.40
N MET A 123 11.71 5.85 18.46
CA MET A 123 12.69 6.80 17.90
C MET A 123 12.55 6.97 16.38
N GLY A 124 11.32 6.91 15.86
CA GLY A 124 11.03 7.00 14.43
C GLY A 124 11.66 5.84 13.66
N LYS A 125 12.52 6.14 12.68
CA LYS A 125 13.21 5.11 11.86
C LYS A 125 14.06 4.12 12.68
N HIS A 126 14.50 4.53 13.87
CA HIS A 126 15.29 3.70 14.79
C HIS A 126 14.43 3.00 15.86
N SER A 127 13.10 3.13 15.81
CA SER A 127 12.22 2.45 16.77
C SER A 127 12.42 0.94 16.73
N ASN A 128 12.41 0.31 17.90
CA ASN A 128 12.66 -1.11 18.07
C ASN A 128 11.87 -1.68 19.26
N ILE A 129 11.67 -3.00 19.25
CA ILE A 129 11.10 -3.78 20.37
C ILE A 129 12.11 -4.87 20.68
N ILE A 130 12.59 -4.90 21.91
CA ILE A 130 13.74 -5.69 22.33
C ILE A 130 13.35 -6.43 23.60
N LEU A 131 13.58 -7.74 23.62
CA LEU A 131 13.40 -8.56 24.81
C LEU A 131 14.76 -8.81 25.45
N LEU A 132 14.87 -8.50 26.73
CA LEU A 132 16.09 -8.60 27.52
C LEU A 132 15.94 -9.65 28.61
N ASP A 133 17.02 -10.38 28.87
CA ASP A 133 17.16 -11.15 30.09
C ASP A 133 17.43 -10.20 31.26
N LYS A 134 16.61 -10.25 32.31
CA LYS A 134 16.68 -9.30 33.43
C LYS A 134 17.96 -9.47 34.25
N ALA A 135 18.50 -10.70 34.33
CA ALA A 135 19.68 -11.00 35.15
C ALA A 135 20.98 -10.57 34.46
N SER A 136 21.14 -10.89 33.17
CA SER A 136 22.38 -10.62 32.43
C SER A 136 22.37 -9.31 31.63
N GLY A 137 21.21 -8.69 31.42
CA GLY A 137 21.04 -7.53 30.54
C GLY A 137 21.31 -7.84 29.06
N LYS A 138 21.33 -9.12 28.68
CA LYS A 138 21.55 -9.54 27.29
C LYS A 138 20.26 -9.53 26.50
N ILE A 139 20.38 -9.18 25.22
CA ILE A 139 19.31 -9.23 24.25
C ILE A 139 18.98 -10.70 23.99
N ILE A 140 17.76 -11.10 24.29
CA ILE A 140 17.20 -12.40 23.93
C ILE A 140 16.79 -12.37 22.46
N GLU A 141 16.04 -11.34 22.07
CA GLU A 141 15.53 -11.18 20.70
C GLU A 141 15.11 -9.72 20.46
N ALA A 142 15.11 -9.28 19.20
CA ALA A 142 14.65 -7.96 18.81
C ALA A 142 13.84 -8.00 17.51
N ILE A 143 12.86 -7.10 17.37
CA ILE A 143 12.00 -7.05 16.17
C ILE A 143 12.78 -6.53 14.95
N LYS A 144 13.79 -5.67 15.16
CA LYS A 144 14.75 -5.24 14.14
C LYS A 144 16.17 -5.56 14.59
N HIS A 145 16.86 -6.38 13.81
CA HIS A 145 18.27 -6.71 14.00
C HIS A 145 19.15 -5.60 13.42
N VAL A 146 20.08 -5.09 14.23
CA VAL A 146 21.03 -4.06 13.81
C VAL A 146 22.44 -4.57 14.06
N GLY A 147 23.11 -4.96 12.98
CA GLY A 147 24.49 -5.44 13.03
C GLY A 147 25.51 -4.31 13.18
N PHE A 148 26.75 -4.69 13.52
CA PHE A 148 27.85 -3.78 13.78
C PHE A 148 28.19 -2.83 12.61
N SER A 149 27.97 -3.26 11.36
CA SER A 149 28.22 -2.42 10.17
C SER A 149 27.19 -1.32 9.94
N GLN A 150 25.97 -1.47 10.46
CA GLN A 150 24.86 -0.53 10.25
C GLN A 150 24.79 0.52 11.36
N ASN A 151 25.25 0.20 12.56
CA ASN A 151 25.30 1.13 13.69
C ASN A 151 26.56 0.86 14.52
N SER A 152 27.47 1.82 14.52
CA SER A 152 28.74 1.73 15.25
C SER A 152 28.59 1.93 16.77
N TYR A 153 27.53 2.60 17.22
CA TYR A 153 27.33 2.91 18.64
C TYR A 153 26.83 1.69 19.43
N ARG A 154 25.84 0.97 18.89
CA ARG A 154 25.25 -0.20 19.55
C ARG A 154 24.83 -1.27 18.57
N THR A 155 25.03 -2.52 18.96
CA THR A 155 24.57 -3.70 18.22
C THR A 155 23.30 -4.25 18.86
N ILE A 156 22.27 -4.48 18.05
CA ILE A 156 20.99 -5.06 18.50
C ILE A 156 20.85 -6.43 17.84
N LEU A 157 21.42 -7.45 18.48
CA LEU A 157 21.39 -8.84 18.05
C LEU A 157 21.21 -9.77 19.26
N PRO A 158 20.55 -10.93 19.10
CA PRO A 158 20.48 -11.95 20.14
C PRO A 158 21.87 -12.31 20.70
N GLY A 159 21.97 -12.38 22.02
CA GLY A 159 23.19 -12.71 22.78
C GLY A 159 24.08 -11.50 23.14
N SER A 160 23.93 -10.37 22.46
CA SER A 160 24.68 -9.14 22.76
C SER A 160 24.17 -8.46 24.03
N THR A 161 25.04 -7.77 24.76
CA THR A 161 24.64 -6.93 25.90
C THR A 161 23.83 -5.73 25.39
N TYR A 162 22.69 -5.44 26.02
CA TYR A 162 21.90 -4.27 25.67
C TYR A 162 22.60 -2.98 26.07
N VAL A 163 22.64 -2.05 25.13
CA VAL A 163 23.11 -0.68 25.35
C VAL A 163 21.96 0.25 24.99
N ALA A 164 21.54 1.03 25.98
CA ALA A 164 20.50 2.04 25.80
C ALA A 164 20.92 3.07 24.71
N PRO A 165 19.95 3.75 24.08
CA PRO A 165 20.25 4.86 23.18
C PRO A 165 21.17 5.90 23.85
N PRO A 166 21.98 6.63 23.06
CA PRO A 166 22.87 7.65 23.63
C PRO A 166 22.07 8.70 24.38
N GLN A 167 22.38 8.88 25.65
CA GLN A 167 21.74 9.88 26.48
C GLN A 167 22.13 11.28 25.99
N THR A 168 21.16 12.18 25.96
CA THR A 168 21.41 13.60 25.75
C THR A 168 21.74 14.23 27.10
N GLY A 169 22.59 15.27 27.15
CA GLY A 169 22.86 16.02 28.39
C GLY A 169 21.68 16.87 28.88
N SER A 170 20.46 16.56 28.45
CA SER A 170 19.24 17.27 28.81
C SER A 170 18.68 16.75 30.14
N LEU A 171 17.95 17.60 30.85
CA LEU A 171 17.42 17.30 32.18
C LEU A 171 16.02 16.70 32.08
N ASN A 172 15.71 15.75 32.96
CA ASN A 172 14.36 15.22 33.07
C ASN A 172 13.43 16.29 33.71
N PRO A 173 12.40 16.78 33.00
CA PRO A 173 11.55 17.87 33.50
C PRO A 173 10.66 17.47 34.69
N PHE A 174 10.38 16.17 34.89
CA PHE A 174 9.57 15.70 36.01
C PHE A 174 10.35 15.65 37.32
N THR A 175 11.66 15.40 37.27
CA THR A 175 12.49 15.12 38.45
C THR A 175 13.58 16.16 38.73
N VAL A 176 13.82 17.12 37.81
CA VAL A 176 14.76 18.23 38.02
C VAL A 176 14.49 18.92 39.36
N VAL A 177 15.55 19.28 40.10
CA VAL A 177 15.43 19.94 41.42
C VAL A 177 15.03 21.41 41.27
N ASP A 178 14.24 21.94 42.21
CA ASP A 178 13.70 23.30 42.16
C ASP A 178 14.77 24.39 42.01
N GLU A 179 15.93 24.26 42.69
CA GLU A 179 17.03 25.22 42.59
C GLU A 179 17.55 25.33 41.15
N LYS A 180 17.82 24.18 40.51
CA LYS A 180 18.32 24.12 39.13
C LYS A 180 17.26 24.55 38.13
N LEU A 181 16.01 24.16 38.36
CA LEU A 181 14.88 24.57 37.53
C LEU A 181 14.67 26.09 37.60
N PHE A 182 14.74 26.67 38.80
CA PHE A 182 14.62 28.11 39.01
C PHE A 182 15.71 28.87 38.26
N GLU A 183 16.97 28.44 38.38
CA GLU A 183 18.11 29.00 37.64
C GLU A 183 17.79 29.02 36.13
N ILE A 184 17.50 27.86 35.55
CA ILE A 184 17.20 27.71 34.12
C ILE A 184 16.06 28.63 33.68
N LEU A 185 14.94 28.66 34.42
CA LEU A 185 13.76 29.44 34.03
C LEU A 185 13.99 30.96 34.02
N HIS A 186 15.03 31.44 34.69
CA HIS A 186 15.38 32.87 34.78
C HIS A 186 16.61 33.25 33.97
N THR A 187 17.55 32.33 33.72
CA THR A 187 18.78 32.61 32.97
C THR A 187 18.67 32.27 31.49
N GLU A 188 17.85 31.29 31.13
CA GLU A 188 17.72 30.81 29.77
C GLU A 188 16.54 31.44 29.03
N ASP A 189 16.65 31.47 27.71
CA ASP A 189 15.52 31.81 26.85
C ASP A 189 14.51 30.66 26.83
N LEU A 190 13.22 30.97 26.99
CA LEU A 190 12.13 30.00 27.11
C LEU A 190 11.41 29.73 25.80
N GLU A 191 12.05 30.06 24.68
CA GLU A 191 11.58 29.68 23.36
C GLU A 191 11.45 28.16 23.20
N PRO A 192 10.45 27.66 22.42
CA PRO A 192 10.16 26.23 22.33
C PRO A 192 11.38 25.39 21.95
N LYS A 193 12.20 25.86 21.00
CA LYS A 193 13.40 25.15 20.54
C LYS A 193 14.46 25.02 21.65
N ARG A 194 14.56 26.03 22.53
CA ARG A 194 15.51 26.01 23.64
C ARG A 194 15.05 25.06 24.74
N LEU A 195 13.75 25.06 25.05
CA LEU A 195 13.15 24.08 25.97
C LEU A 195 13.41 22.63 25.54
N GLN A 196 13.33 22.33 24.24
CA GLN A 196 13.64 20.99 23.71
C GLN A 196 15.11 20.57 23.87
N GLN A 197 16.04 21.54 23.95
CA GLN A 197 17.46 21.26 24.17
C GLN A 197 17.77 21.05 25.65
N ILE A 198 17.12 21.83 26.51
CA ILE A 198 17.35 21.81 27.95
C ILE A 198 16.67 20.61 28.60
N PHE A 199 15.42 20.31 28.21
CA PHE A 199 14.62 19.27 28.84
C PHE A 199 14.46 18.06 27.91
N GLN A 200 14.65 16.88 28.50
CA GLN A 200 14.48 15.61 27.82
C GLN A 200 13.02 15.41 27.41
N GLY A 201 12.82 14.80 26.23
CA GLY A 201 11.52 14.23 25.86
C GLY A 201 10.45 15.22 25.47
N LEU A 202 10.78 16.50 25.25
CA LEU A 202 9.80 17.49 24.80
C LEU A 202 9.67 17.51 23.27
N GLY A 203 8.47 17.20 22.80
CA GLY A 203 8.03 17.44 21.44
C GLY A 203 7.88 18.93 21.17
N ARG A 204 7.87 19.30 19.88
CA ARG A 204 7.71 20.70 19.47
C ARG A 204 6.39 21.27 19.97
N ASP A 205 5.33 20.49 19.87
CA ASP A 205 3.96 20.87 20.23
C ASP A 205 3.87 21.14 21.74
N THR A 206 4.35 20.19 22.55
CA THR A 206 4.45 20.31 24.02
C THR A 206 5.32 21.50 24.45
N ALA A 207 6.48 21.69 23.81
CA ALA A 207 7.36 22.82 24.11
C ALA A 207 6.73 24.18 23.73
N THR A 208 5.95 24.22 22.65
CA THR A 208 5.24 25.43 22.21
C THR A 208 4.15 25.80 23.21
N GLU A 209 3.35 24.82 23.62
CA GLU A 209 2.32 25.04 24.64
C GLU A 209 2.93 25.44 26.00
N LEU A 210 4.00 24.75 26.42
CA LEU A 210 4.70 25.08 27.67
C LEU A 210 5.27 26.50 27.64
N SER A 211 5.98 26.86 26.57
CA SER A 211 6.52 28.21 26.38
C SER A 211 5.42 29.29 26.47
N GLY A 212 4.28 29.07 25.80
CA GLY A 212 3.13 29.98 25.84
C GLY A 212 2.51 30.14 27.23
N ARG A 213 2.63 29.14 28.11
CA ARG A 213 2.15 29.21 29.50
C ARG A 213 3.14 29.87 30.46
N LEU A 214 4.44 29.86 30.15
CA LEU A 214 5.51 30.36 31.04
C LEU A 214 5.67 31.90 31.00
N THR A 215 4.58 32.63 31.23
CA THR A 215 4.55 34.11 31.23
C THR A 215 4.83 34.72 32.61
N ALA A 216 4.12 34.25 33.64
CA ALA A 216 4.27 34.67 35.03
C ALA A 216 4.37 33.44 35.96
N ASP A 217 4.98 33.62 37.14
CA ASP A 217 5.19 32.56 38.14
C ASP A 217 5.78 31.27 37.53
N LYS A 218 6.81 31.43 36.69
CA LYS A 218 7.36 30.39 35.80
C LYS A 218 7.57 29.04 36.49
N LEU A 219 8.16 29.02 37.68
CA LEU A 219 8.43 27.78 38.41
C LEU A 219 7.14 27.04 38.78
N LYS A 220 6.16 27.76 39.35
CA LYS A 220 4.88 27.19 39.74
C LYS A 220 4.11 26.69 38.51
N THR A 221 4.10 27.48 37.44
CA THR A 221 3.44 27.13 36.18
C THR A 221 4.07 25.90 35.52
N PHE A 222 5.41 25.82 35.51
CA PHE A 222 6.13 24.65 35.02
C PHE A 222 5.74 23.40 35.82
N ARG A 223 5.80 23.44 37.15
CA ARG A 223 5.43 22.31 38.00
C ARG A 223 3.96 21.91 37.82
N ALA A 224 3.06 22.88 37.72
CA ALA A 224 1.65 22.62 37.46
C ALA A 224 1.42 21.93 36.11
N PHE A 225 2.16 22.32 35.07
CA PHE A 225 2.09 21.70 33.76
C PHE A 225 2.47 20.20 33.81
N PHE A 226 3.60 19.86 34.41
CA PHE A 226 4.06 18.47 34.51
C PHE A 226 3.29 17.63 35.55
N ALA A 227 2.59 18.26 36.49
CA ALA A 227 1.71 17.58 37.44
C ALA A 227 0.24 17.52 36.99
N SER A 228 -0.09 18.08 35.81
CA SER A 228 -1.47 18.15 35.33
C SER A 228 -2.06 16.75 35.08
N PRO A 229 -3.34 16.51 35.40
CA PRO A 229 -3.98 15.24 35.07
C PRO A 229 -4.16 15.09 33.55
N THR A 230 -4.11 13.85 33.08
CA THR A 230 -4.28 13.53 31.66
C THR A 230 -5.65 14.00 31.15
N GLN A 231 -5.65 14.78 30.07
CA GLN A 231 -6.83 15.24 29.33
C GLN A 231 -6.59 15.01 27.82
N PRO A 232 -6.81 13.78 27.33
CA PRO A 232 -6.50 13.38 25.95
C PRO A 232 -7.28 14.22 24.94
N SER A 233 -6.61 14.79 23.94
CA SER A 233 -7.31 15.55 22.88
C SER A 233 -6.65 15.47 21.51
N LEU A 234 -7.48 15.54 20.47
CA LEU A 234 -7.05 15.77 19.09
C LEU A 234 -6.85 17.27 18.89
N THR A 235 -5.72 17.63 18.31
CA THR A 235 -5.41 19.01 17.90
C THR A 235 -5.66 19.20 16.41
N GLU A 236 -5.40 20.40 15.87
CA GLU A 236 -5.61 20.68 14.44
C GLU A 236 -4.89 19.71 13.50
N LYS A 237 -3.67 19.30 13.86
CA LYS A 237 -2.78 18.51 13.01
C LYS A 237 -2.32 17.21 13.67
N SER A 238 -2.58 17.03 14.96
CA SER A 238 -2.01 15.95 15.76
C SER A 238 -2.86 15.61 17.00
N PHE A 239 -2.22 15.21 18.09
CA PHE A 239 -2.81 14.85 19.37
C PHE A 239 -1.91 15.24 20.55
N SER A 240 -2.50 15.38 21.73
CA SER A 240 -1.83 15.74 22.97
C SER A 240 -2.41 15.01 24.19
N ALA A 241 -1.59 14.86 25.24
CA ALA A 241 -2.01 14.26 26.51
C ALA A 241 -2.76 15.24 27.43
N LEU A 242 -2.65 16.54 27.16
CA LEU A 242 -3.34 17.63 27.85
C LEU A 242 -4.12 18.48 26.86
N LEU A 243 -5.04 19.31 27.35
CA LEU A 243 -5.66 20.35 26.54
C LEU A 243 -4.63 21.42 26.16
N PHE A 244 -4.41 21.60 24.87
CA PHE A 244 -3.60 22.65 24.27
C PHE A 244 -4.51 23.75 23.72
N SER A 245 -3.91 24.89 23.40
CA SER A 245 -4.62 26.02 22.81
C SER A 245 -5.33 25.70 21.48
N ASP A 246 -4.87 24.70 20.72
CA ASP A 246 -5.43 24.24 19.44
C ASP A 246 -6.22 22.91 19.54
N SER A 247 -6.55 22.46 20.76
CA SER A 247 -7.36 21.27 20.99
C SER A 247 -8.78 21.42 20.42
N LYS A 248 -9.24 20.42 19.66
CA LYS A 248 -10.57 20.38 19.03
C LYS A 248 -11.53 19.42 19.71
N THR A 249 -11.10 18.17 19.84
CA THR A 249 -11.96 17.08 20.31
C THR A 249 -11.29 16.34 21.45
N GLN A 250 -11.93 16.31 22.61
CA GLN A 250 -11.46 15.58 23.77
C GLN A 250 -11.90 14.11 23.71
N MET A 251 -11.05 13.21 24.22
CA MET A 251 -11.29 11.77 24.28
C MET A 251 -11.24 11.28 25.73
N SER A 252 -11.79 10.09 25.99
CA SER A 252 -11.86 9.54 27.36
C SER A 252 -10.51 9.01 27.83
N THR A 253 -9.72 8.43 26.92
CA THR A 253 -8.42 7.82 27.20
C THR A 253 -7.40 8.14 26.11
N LEU A 254 -6.11 8.02 26.41
CA LEU A 254 -5.06 8.18 25.40
C LEU A 254 -5.10 7.04 24.38
N SER A 255 -5.50 5.85 24.81
CA SER A 255 -5.69 4.70 23.93
C SER A 255 -6.78 4.92 22.88
N GLU A 256 -7.95 5.43 23.27
CA GLU A 256 -9.04 5.81 22.35
C GLU A 256 -8.61 6.92 21.37
N LEU A 257 -7.87 7.91 21.88
CA LEU A 257 -7.30 8.99 21.08
C LEU A 257 -6.42 8.45 19.94
N LEU A 258 -5.51 7.53 20.27
CA LEU A 258 -4.58 6.97 19.29
C LEU A 258 -5.27 6.01 18.32
N ASP A 259 -6.25 5.23 18.76
CA ASP A 259 -7.09 4.42 17.86
C ASP A 259 -7.78 5.31 16.82
N THR A 260 -8.39 6.41 17.26
CA THR A 260 -9.06 7.37 16.36
C THR A 260 -8.07 8.05 15.41
N PHE A 261 -6.94 8.53 15.93
CA PHE A 261 -5.95 9.26 15.14
C PHE A 261 -5.26 8.40 14.07
N TYR A 262 -4.97 7.14 14.40
CA TYR A 262 -4.21 6.24 13.51
C TYR A 262 -5.07 5.35 12.63
N LYS A 263 -6.38 5.30 12.80
CA LYS A 263 -7.29 4.43 12.04
C LYS A 263 -7.01 4.44 10.53
N ASP A 264 -7.15 5.59 9.90
CA ASP A 264 -7.02 5.69 8.43
C ASP A 264 -5.55 5.71 7.96
N LYS A 265 -4.68 6.39 8.71
CA LYS A 265 -3.27 6.58 8.31
C LYS A 265 -2.46 5.30 8.44
N ALA A 266 -2.62 4.56 9.54
CA ALA A 266 -1.89 3.32 9.76
C ALA A 266 -2.40 2.21 8.84
N GLU A 267 -3.73 2.12 8.60
CA GLU A 267 -4.27 1.14 7.64
C GLU A 267 -3.72 1.35 6.23
N ARG A 268 -3.75 2.59 5.71
CA ARG A 268 -3.21 2.89 4.37
C ARG A 268 -1.73 2.55 4.25
N ASP A 269 -0.92 2.86 5.26
CA ASP A 269 0.51 2.56 5.20
C ASP A 269 0.82 1.06 5.34
N ARG A 270 0.07 0.34 6.18
CA ARG A 270 0.15 -1.13 6.27
C ARG A 270 -0.20 -1.80 4.95
N VAL A 271 -1.28 -1.33 4.30
CA VAL A 271 -1.68 -1.73 2.94
C VAL A 271 -0.54 -1.47 1.97
N ASN A 272 0.01 -0.27 1.96
CA ASN A 272 1.11 0.10 1.06
C ASN A 272 2.36 -0.76 1.28
N GLN A 273 2.72 -1.09 2.53
CA GLN A 273 3.88 -1.95 2.80
C GLN A 273 3.69 -3.36 2.25
N GLN A 274 2.53 -3.99 2.50
CA GLN A 274 2.25 -5.33 1.97
C GLN A 274 2.06 -5.33 0.46
N ALA A 275 1.47 -4.27 -0.10
CA ALA A 275 1.30 -4.10 -1.53
C ALA A 275 2.61 -3.74 -2.23
N SER A 276 3.61 -3.15 -1.56
CA SER A 276 4.82 -2.61 -2.20
C SER A 276 5.59 -3.65 -3.01
N GLU A 277 5.70 -4.90 -2.53
CA GLU A 277 6.34 -5.99 -3.28
C GLU A 277 5.57 -6.29 -4.58
N LEU A 278 4.24 -6.33 -4.49
CA LEU A 278 3.32 -6.59 -5.60
C LEU A 278 3.30 -5.42 -6.59
N ILE A 279 3.17 -4.19 -6.11
CA ILE A 279 3.21 -2.95 -6.89
C ILE A 279 4.51 -2.90 -7.69
N ARG A 280 5.66 -3.02 -7.01
CA ARG A 280 6.96 -3.02 -7.68
C ARG A 280 7.05 -4.14 -8.73
N ARG A 281 6.47 -5.31 -8.47
CA ARG A 281 6.47 -6.42 -9.43
C ARG A 281 5.63 -6.09 -10.66
N VAL A 282 4.42 -5.55 -10.46
CA VAL A 282 3.50 -5.14 -11.54
C VAL A 282 4.10 -4.00 -12.37
N GLU A 283 4.67 -2.98 -11.73
CA GLU A 283 5.37 -1.87 -12.38
C GLU A 283 6.51 -2.36 -13.28
N ASN A 284 7.34 -3.30 -12.79
CA ASN A 284 8.43 -3.88 -13.58
C ASN A 284 7.90 -4.67 -14.79
N GLU A 285 6.81 -5.41 -14.65
CA GLU A 285 6.20 -6.14 -15.78
C GLU A 285 5.52 -5.17 -16.77
N LEU A 286 4.89 -4.09 -16.30
CA LEU A 286 4.36 -3.01 -17.14
C LEU A 286 5.46 -2.36 -17.96
N GLU A 287 6.57 -1.98 -17.34
CA GLU A 287 7.70 -1.34 -18.02
C GLU A 287 8.29 -2.24 -19.11
N LYS A 288 8.45 -3.54 -18.82
CA LYS A 288 8.90 -4.53 -19.81
C LYS A 288 7.95 -4.62 -21.00
N ASN A 289 6.64 -4.69 -20.76
CA ASN A 289 5.65 -4.81 -21.83
C ASN A 289 5.53 -3.51 -22.64
N ARG A 290 5.64 -2.33 -22.01
CA ARG A 290 5.69 -1.04 -22.73
C ARG A 290 6.93 -0.94 -23.63
N LYS A 291 8.10 -1.34 -23.13
CA LYS A 291 9.33 -1.42 -23.95
C LYS A 291 9.22 -2.43 -25.09
N LYS A 292 8.56 -3.57 -24.85
CA LYS A 292 8.27 -4.58 -25.88
C LYS A 292 7.34 -4.00 -26.95
N LEU A 293 6.27 -3.32 -26.56
CA LEU A 293 5.32 -2.69 -27.48
C LEU A 293 6.01 -1.66 -28.37
N GLY A 294 6.84 -0.77 -27.81
CA GLY A 294 7.60 0.21 -28.61
C GLY A 294 8.47 -0.43 -29.68
N LYS A 295 9.20 -1.51 -29.35
CA LYS A 295 10.00 -2.26 -30.33
C LYS A 295 9.16 -2.92 -31.42
N GLN A 296 7.99 -3.45 -31.07
CA GLN A 296 7.07 -4.07 -32.02
C GLN A 296 6.45 -3.02 -32.96
N GLU A 297 6.12 -1.84 -32.45
CA GLU A 297 5.62 -0.72 -33.25
C GLU A 297 6.70 -0.16 -34.18
N GLU A 298 7.95 -0.06 -33.73
CA GLU A 298 9.11 0.29 -34.57
C GLU A 298 9.33 -0.75 -35.69
N GLU A 299 9.27 -2.05 -35.37
CA GLU A 299 9.39 -3.13 -36.35
C GLU A 299 8.25 -3.10 -37.37
N LEU A 300 7.02 -2.80 -36.92
CA LEU A 300 5.86 -2.66 -37.80
C LEU A 300 6.02 -1.46 -38.74
N LEU A 301 6.47 -0.31 -38.25
CA LEU A 301 6.73 0.87 -39.06
C LEU A 301 7.81 0.58 -40.12
N ALA A 302 8.86 -0.17 -39.78
CA ALA A 302 9.89 -0.59 -40.72
C ALA A 302 9.35 -1.49 -41.86
N THR A 303 8.18 -2.11 -41.67
CA THR A 303 7.51 -2.91 -42.71
C THR A 303 6.60 -2.11 -43.64
N GLU A 304 6.38 -0.80 -43.43
CA GLU A 304 5.58 0.04 -44.33
C GLU A 304 6.13 0.08 -45.76
N ASN A 305 7.46 -0.02 -45.91
CA ASN A 305 8.13 -0.11 -47.21
C ASN A 305 7.91 -1.46 -47.93
N ALA A 306 7.10 -2.37 -47.37
CA ALA A 306 6.80 -3.66 -48.00
C ALA A 306 6.15 -3.50 -49.38
N GLU A 307 5.31 -2.48 -49.54
CA GLU A 307 4.63 -2.25 -50.83
C GLU A 307 5.56 -1.79 -51.96
N GLU A 308 6.70 -1.19 -51.62
CA GLU A 308 7.72 -0.90 -52.64
C GLU A 308 8.25 -2.18 -53.29
N PHE A 309 8.38 -3.27 -52.53
CA PHE A 309 8.84 -4.54 -53.09
C PHE A 309 7.81 -5.16 -54.03
N ARG A 310 6.50 -4.95 -53.79
CA ARG A 310 5.45 -5.35 -54.73
C ARG A 310 5.53 -4.53 -56.02
N GLN A 311 5.62 -3.20 -55.90
CA GLN A 311 5.75 -2.31 -57.06
C GLN A 311 7.00 -2.65 -57.89
N LYS A 312 8.16 -2.87 -57.25
CA LYS A 312 9.40 -3.28 -57.92
C LYS A 312 9.23 -4.61 -58.67
N GLY A 313 8.57 -5.60 -58.07
CA GLY A 313 8.26 -6.88 -58.72
C GLY A 313 7.36 -6.73 -59.95
N GLU A 314 6.32 -5.90 -59.87
CA GLU A 314 5.39 -5.62 -60.97
C GLU A 314 6.05 -4.84 -62.11
N LEU A 315 6.88 -3.84 -61.79
CA LEU A 315 7.65 -3.07 -62.77
C LEU A 315 8.63 -3.96 -63.53
N LEU A 316 9.38 -4.82 -62.84
CA LEU A 316 10.28 -5.79 -63.47
C LEU A 316 9.53 -6.79 -64.36
N THR A 317 8.31 -7.19 -63.97
CA THR A 317 7.48 -8.10 -64.75
C THR A 317 6.91 -7.42 -66.00
N THR A 318 6.48 -6.16 -65.86
CA THR A 318 5.90 -5.35 -66.94
C THR A 318 6.93 -4.99 -68.00
N PHE A 319 8.12 -4.57 -67.57
CA PHE A 319 9.23 -4.18 -68.45
C PHE A 319 10.27 -5.29 -68.61
N LEU A 320 9.90 -6.56 -68.50
CA LEU A 320 10.82 -7.71 -68.48
C LEU A 320 11.80 -7.73 -69.67
N HIS A 321 11.37 -7.24 -70.84
CA HIS A 321 12.17 -7.14 -72.06
C HIS A 321 13.30 -6.08 -71.98
N GLN A 322 13.21 -5.14 -71.04
CA GLN A 322 14.20 -4.08 -70.81
C GLN A 322 15.16 -4.41 -69.66
N VAL A 323 14.92 -5.51 -68.95
CA VAL A 323 15.74 -5.90 -67.78
C VAL A 323 16.92 -6.77 -68.23
N PRO A 324 18.17 -6.31 -68.03
CA PRO A 324 19.38 -7.08 -68.41
C PRO A 324 19.64 -8.28 -67.47
N ASN A 325 20.28 -9.34 -67.99
CA ASN A 325 20.63 -10.53 -67.21
C ASN A 325 21.89 -10.36 -66.34
N ASP A 326 22.83 -9.47 -66.71
CA ASP A 326 24.18 -9.40 -66.11
C ASP A 326 24.49 -8.07 -65.39
N GLN A 327 23.46 -7.33 -64.97
CA GLN A 327 23.63 -6.06 -64.23
C GLN A 327 23.07 -6.15 -62.81
N ASP A 328 23.58 -5.31 -61.91
CA ASP A 328 23.12 -5.16 -60.52
C ASP A 328 21.98 -4.16 -60.35
N GLN A 329 21.57 -3.46 -61.40
CA GLN A 329 20.47 -2.51 -61.36
C GLN A 329 19.85 -2.27 -62.73
N VAL A 330 18.61 -1.81 -62.75
CA VAL A 330 17.90 -1.35 -63.95
C VAL A 330 17.11 -0.08 -63.64
N GLU A 331 17.09 0.86 -64.57
CA GLU A 331 16.26 2.07 -64.50
C GLU A 331 14.99 1.84 -65.32
N LEU A 332 13.81 1.92 -64.69
CA LEU A 332 12.51 1.68 -65.33
C LEU A 332 11.55 2.84 -65.07
N ASP A 333 10.60 3.06 -65.99
CA ASP A 333 9.55 4.05 -65.81
C ASP A 333 8.54 3.59 -64.74
N ASN A 334 8.42 4.32 -63.63
CA ASN A 334 7.45 4.01 -62.59
C ASN A 334 6.07 4.55 -62.97
N TYR A 335 5.18 3.70 -63.49
CA TYR A 335 3.82 4.11 -63.81
C TYR A 335 2.95 4.44 -62.59
N TYR A 336 3.41 4.19 -61.35
CA TYR A 336 2.72 4.61 -60.12
C TYR A 336 3.01 6.07 -59.75
N THR A 337 4.22 6.56 -60.00
CA THR A 337 4.66 7.92 -59.61
C THR A 337 4.90 8.85 -60.79
N GLY A 338 5.02 8.31 -62.01
CA GLY A 338 5.36 9.06 -63.23
C GLY A 338 6.84 9.41 -63.37
N GLU A 339 7.69 8.96 -62.45
CA GLU A 339 9.15 9.19 -62.44
C GLU A 339 9.91 7.90 -62.73
N LYS A 340 11.20 8.00 -63.08
CA LYS A 340 12.05 6.80 -63.23
C LYS A 340 12.48 6.25 -61.87
N ILE A 341 12.45 4.93 -61.72
CA ILE A 341 12.91 4.22 -60.53
C ILE A 341 14.13 3.36 -60.86
N ILE A 342 15.11 3.33 -59.95
CA ILE A 342 16.25 2.40 -60.04
C ILE A 342 15.93 1.18 -59.17
N ILE A 343 15.93 -0.01 -59.78
CA ILE A 343 15.65 -1.28 -59.12
C ILE A 343 16.92 -2.12 -59.09
N SER A 344 17.37 -2.53 -57.90
CA SER A 344 18.53 -3.41 -57.73
C SER A 344 18.22 -4.85 -58.16
N LEU A 345 19.17 -5.49 -58.84
CA LEU A 345 19.08 -6.86 -59.36
C LEU A 345 20.18 -7.72 -58.76
N ASP A 346 19.92 -9.03 -58.67
CA ASP A 346 20.95 -10.03 -58.43
C ASP A 346 21.51 -10.50 -59.78
N LYS A 347 22.82 -10.35 -59.97
CA LYS A 347 23.52 -10.79 -61.20
C LYS A 347 23.45 -12.30 -61.41
N ALA A 348 23.24 -13.07 -60.34
CA ALA A 348 23.13 -14.52 -60.43
C ALA A 348 21.73 -15.01 -60.83
N LEU A 349 20.75 -14.12 -60.95
CA LEU A 349 19.34 -14.45 -61.20
C LEU A 349 18.86 -13.86 -62.53
N THR A 350 17.98 -14.60 -63.22
CA THR A 350 17.29 -14.05 -64.40
C THR A 350 16.33 -12.91 -64.02
N PRO A 351 15.94 -12.02 -64.95
CA PRO A 351 14.96 -10.96 -64.72
C PRO A 351 13.67 -11.45 -64.05
N ASN A 352 13.16 -12.60 -64.48
CA ASN A 352 11.95 -13.19 -63.91
C ASN A 352 12.21 -13.71 -62.47
N GLN A 353 13.37 -14.31 -62.21
CA GLN A 353 13.76 -14.73 -60.86
C GLN A 353 13.99 -13.52 -59.93
N ASN A 354 14.51 -12.40 -60.44
CA ASN A 354 14.62 -11.14 -59.71
C ASN A 354 13.24 -10.57 -59.36
N ALA A 355 12.29 -10.55 -60.31
CA ALA A 355 10.90 -10.16 -60.03
C ALA A 355 10.26 -11.07 -58.96
N GLN A 356 10.43 -12.39 -59.09
CA GLN A 356 9.92 -13.37 -58.13
C GLN A 356 10.58 -13.24 -56.74
N ARG A 357 11.86 -12.87 -56.66
CA ARG A 357 12.56 -12.54 -55.41
C ARG A 357 11.90 -11.36 -54.69
N TYR A 358 11.54 -10.31 -55.42
CA TYR A 358 10.82 -9.16 -54.88
C TYR A 358 9.41 -9.55 -54.37
N PHE A 359 8.66 -10.34 -55.13
CA PHE A 359 7.36 -10.86 -54.68
C PHE A 359 7.47 -11.79 -53.44
N LYS A 360 8.51 -12.63 -53.38
CA LYS A 360 8.76 -13.50 -52.22
C LYS A 360 9.09 -12.68 -50.97
N ARG A 361 9.85 -11.58 -51.12
CA ARG A 361 10.14 -10.65 -50.03
C ARG A 361 8.89 -9.92 -49.56
N TYR A 362 8.05 -9.47 -50.49
CA TYR A 362 6.73 -8.89 -50.19
C TYR A 362 5.84 -9.84 -49.40
N GLN A 363 5.66 -11.08 -49.87
CA GLN A 363 4.85 -12.09 -49.18
C GLN A 363 5.37 -12.38 -47.76
N LYS A 364 6.69 -12.48 -47.58
CA LYS A 364 7.30 -12.67 -46.26
C LYS A 364 7.00 -11.50 -45.32
N LEU A 365 7.12 -10.26 -45.80
CA LEU A 365 6.82 -9.07 -45.00
C LEU A 365 5.33 -8.97 -44.69
N LYS A 366 4.44 -9.30 -45.62
CA LYS A 366 2.99 -9.33 -45.42
C LYS A 366 2.56 -10.30 -44.31
N GLU A 367 3.11 -11.51 -44.31
CA GLU A 367 2.87 -12.48 -43.24
C GLU A 367 3.45 -11.99 -41.91
N ALA A 368 4.65 -11.39 -41.92
CA ALA A 368 5.25 -10.80 -40.73
C ALA A 368 4.38 -9.69 -40.13
N VAL A 369 3.82 -8.79 -40.96
CA VAL A 369 2.87 -7.74 -40.54
C VAL A 369 1.68 -8.36 -39.83
N LYS A 370 1.01 -9.35 -40.44
CA LYS A 370 -0.16 -10.00 -39.83
C LYS A 370 0.15 -10.59 -38.46
N HIS A 371 1.28 -11.29 -38.33
CA HIS A 371 1.72 -11.86 -37.05
C HIS A 371 2.08 -10.77 -36.04
N LEU A 372 2.79 -9.73 -36.46
CA LEU A 372 3.24 -8.63 -35.61
C LEU A 372 2.06 -7.79 -35.09
N THR A 373 1.06 -7.50 -35.94
CA THR A 373 -0.18 -6.84 -35.52
C THR A 373 -0.89 -7.65 -34.44
N SER A 374 -0.97 -8.98 -34.58
CA SER A 374 -1.55 -9.84 -33.54
C SER A 374 -0.77 -9.79 -32.23
N LEU A 375 0.57 -9.77 -32.30
CA LEU A 375 1.44 -9.70 -31.12
C LEU A 375 1.38 -8.33 -30.43
N ILE A 376 1.20 -7.25 -31.19
CA ILE A 376 1.00 -5.89 -30.69
C ILE A 376 -0.31 -5.84 -29.91
N GLU A 377 -1.40 -6.36 -30.46
CA GLU A 377 -2.70 -6.39 -29.77
C GLU A 377 -2.65 -7.25 -28.49
N GLU A 378 -1.97 -8.40 -28.50
CA GLU A 378 -1.75 -9.20 -27.29
C GLU A 378 -0.92 -8.43 -26.23
N THR A 379 0.07 -7.67 -26.66
CA THR A 379 0.91 -6.88 -25.76
C THR A 379 0.14 -5.69 -25.19
N ARG A 380 -0.68 -5.01 -26.01
CA ARG A 380 -1.58 -3.93 -25.57
C ARG A 380 -2.62 -4.41 -24.56
N THR A 381 -3.28 -5.53 -24.83
CA THR A 381 -4.23 -6.14 -23.89
C THR A 381 -3.56 -6.55 -22.57
N THR A 382 -2.32 -7.05 -22.63
CA THR A 382 -1.53 -7.36 -21.43
C THR A 382 -1.19 -6.10 -20.62
N ILE A 383 -0.83 -4.99 -21.28
CA ILE A 383 -0.58 -3.71 -20.62
C ILE A 383 -1.87 -3.21 -19.95
N LEU A 384 -3.00 -3.22 -20.64
CA LEU A 384 -4.30 -2.81 -20.08
C LEU A 384 -4.68 -3.63 -18.85
N TYR A 385 -4.46 -4.95 -18.91
CA TYR A 385 -4.67 -5.84 -17.75
C TYR A 385 -3.77 -5.47 -16.57
N LEU A 386 -2.47 -5.27 -16.80
CA LEU A 386 -1.56 -4.90 -15.71
C LEU A 386 -1.85 -3.50 -15.14
N GLU A 387 -2.32 -2.56 -15.97
CA GLU A 387 -2.80 -1.25 -15.50
C GLU A 387 -4.08 -1.39 -14.65
N SER A 388 -4.98 -2.32 -14.98
CA SER A 388 -6.15 -2.60 -14.14
C SER A 388 -5.76 -3.18 -12.77
N VAL A 389 -4.76 -4.06 -12.75
CA VAL A 389 -4.19 -4.61 -11.51
C VAL A 389 -3.52 -3.51 -10.68
N GLU A 390 -2.78 -2.60 -11.30
CA GLU A 390 -2.13 -1.46 -10.63
C GLU A 390 -3.17 -0.57 -9.93
N ILE A 391 -4.27 -0.24 -10.61
CA ILE A 391 -5.37 0.55 -10.04
C ILE A 391 -6.05 -0.20 -8.88
N ALA A 392 -6.30 -1.50 -9.05
CA ALA A 392 -6.86 -2.33 -7.98
C ALA A 392 -5.95 -2.35 -6.75
N LEU A 393 -4.63 -2.52 -6.92
CA LEU A 393 -3.65 -2.50 -5.82
C LEU A 393 -3.59 -1.14 -5.12
N ALA A 394 -3.65 -0.03 -5.86
CA ALA A 394 -3.61 1.31 -5.29
C ALA A 394 -4.82 1.62 -4.38
N GLN A 395 -5.94 0.89 -4.58
CA GLN A 395 -7.18 1.08 -3.83
C GLN A 395 -7.51 -0.09 -2.91
N ALA A 396 -6.66 -1.12 -2.84
CA ALA A 396 -6.95 -2.36 -2.15
C ALA A 396 -6.82 -2.23 -0.63
N SER A 397 -7.67 -2.94 0.09
CA SER A 397 -7.52 -3.30 1.49
C SER A 397 -6.59 -4.52 1.65
N LEU A 398 -6.21 -4.84 2.89
CA LEU A 398 -5.32 -5.98 3.19
C LEU A 398 -5.86 -7.31 2.65
N THR A 399 -7.18 -7.53 2.75
CA THR A 399 -7.81 -8.75 2.24
C THR A 399 -7.85 -8.79 0.71
N GLU A 400 -8.07 -7.64 0.06
CA GLU A 400 -8.09 -7.51 -1.39
C GLU A 400 -6.69 -7.72 -2.01
N ILE A 401 -5.61 -7.29 -1.33
CA ILE A 401 -4.23 -7.54 -1.77
C ILE A 401 -3.95 -9.04 -1.91
N ALA A 402 -4.44 -9.86 -0.96
CA ALA A 402 -4.25 -11.31 -1.02
C ALA A 402 -4.96 -11.94 -2.24
N GLU A 403 -6.12 -11.42 -2.63
CA GLU A 403 -6.84 -11.87 -3.83
C GLU A 403 -6.13 -11.47 -5.12
N ILE A 404 -5.65 -10.23 -5.19
CA ILE A 404 -4.90 -9.75 -6.36
C ILE A 404 -3.60 -10.54 -6.52
N ARG A 405 -2.94 -10.90 -5.43
CA ARG A 405 -1.77 -11.78 -5.46
C ARG A 405 -2.13 -13.16 -6.05
N GLU A 406 -3.23 -13.75 -5.62
CA GLU A 406 -3.71 -15.03 -6.13
C GLU A 406 -4.12 -14.93 -7.62
N GLU A 407 -4.69 -13.81 -8.05
CA GLU A 407 -4.95 -13.49 -9.45
C GLU A 407 -3.65 -13.49 -10.28
N LEU A 408 -2.61 -12.80 -9.80
CA LEU A 408 -1.31 -12.72 -10.47
C LEU A 408 -0.58 -14.08 -10.51
N ILE A 409 -0.86 -14.97 -9.55
CA ILE A 409 -0.40 -16.37 -9.59
C ILE A 409 -1.14 -17.15 -10.67
N GLN A 410 -2.47 -17.02 -10.75
CA GLN A 410 -3.30 -17.72 -11.74
C GLN A 410 -2.99 -17.29 -13.17
N THR A 411 -2.66 -16.02 -13.38
CA THR A 411 -2.28 -15.49 -14.70
C THR A 411 -0.81 -15.71 -15.06
N GLY A 412 0.01 -16.22 -14.12
CA GLY A 412 1.39 -16.64 -14.34
C GLY A 412 2.46 -15.55 -14.16
N PHE A 413 2.09 -14.33 -13.73
CA PHE A 413 3.05 -13.25 -13.46
C PHE A 413 3.86 -13.48 -12.17
N ILE A 414 3.28 -14.24 -11.23
CA ILE A 414 3.90 -14.60 -9.96
C ILE A 414 3.92 -16.12 -9.80
N ARG A 415 5.04 -16.65 -9.28
CA ARG A 415 5.12 -18.06 -8.88
C ARG A 415 4.63 -18.22 -7.44
N ARG A 416 3.78 -19.21 -7.20
CA ARG A 416 3.34 -19.58 -5.85
C ARG A 416 4.52 -20.07 -5.02
N ARG A 417 4.64 -19.62 -3.77
CA ARG A 417 5.67 -20.10 -2.84
C ARG A 417 5.28 -21.49 -2.30
N GLN A 418 6.27 -22.37 -2.06
CA GLN A 418 6.01 -23.67 -1.44
C GLN A 418 5.36 -23.46 -0.05
N ARG A 419 4.19 -24.08 0.18
CA ARG A 419 3.33 -23.97 1.39
C ARG A 419 2.39 -22.76 1.48
N GLU A 420 2.26 -21.96 0.42
CA GLU A 420 1.28 -20.86 0.39
C GLU A 420 -0.15 -21.42 0.23
N LYS A 421 -1.06 -21.06 1.15
CA LYS A 421 -2.46 -21.49 1.12
C LYS A 421 -3.23 -20.74 0.03
N ILE A 422 -4.15 -21.43 -0.63
CA ILE A 422 -5.08 -20.82 -1.59
C ILE A 422 -6.08 -19.98 -0.80
N GLN A 423 -6.10 -18.68 -1.04
CA GLN A 423 -7.06 -17.77 -0.43
C GLN A 423 -8.44 -17.97 -1.06
N LYS A 424 -9.49 -18.02 -0.23
CA LYS A 424 -10.87 -18.06 -0.73
C LYS A 424 -11.24 -16.68 -1.29
N ARG A 425 -11.90 -16.68 -2.44
CA ARG A 425 -12.44 -15.48 -3.08
C ARG A 425 -13.58 -14.90 -2.24
N GLN A 426 -13.52 -13.61 -1.98
CA GLN A 426 -14.60 -12.83 -1.41
C GLN A 426 -15.64 -12.50 -2.48
N LYS A 427 -16.84 -12.16 -2.02
CA LYS A 427 -17.92 -11.71 -2.90
C LYS A 427 -17.72 -10.23 -3.25
N PRO A 428 -18.23 -9.78 -4.41
CA PRO A 428 -18.27 -8.36 -4.74
C PRO A 428 -18.89 -7.50 -3.62
N GLU A 429 -18.38 -6.28 -3.45
CA GLU A 429 -18.90 -5.34 -2.45
C GLU A 429 -20.33 -4.91 -2.80
N LYS A 430 -21.11 -4.58 -1.76
CA LYS A 430 -22.51 -4.16 -1.88
C LYS A 430 -22.67 -2.70 -1.48
N TYR A 431 -23.41 -1.99 -2.31
CA TYR A 431 -23.78 -0.60 -2.10
C TYR A 431 -25.30 -0.46 -2.19
N LEU A 432 -25.86 0.40 -1.36
CA LEU A 432 -27.25 0.80 -1.41
C LEU A 432 -27.35 2.09 -2.22
N ALA A 433 -28.16 2.11 -3.27
CA ALA A 433 -28.42 3.32 -4.05
C ALA A 433 -29.14 4.38 -3.22
N THR A 434 -29.16 5.63 -3.67
CA THR A 434 -29.80 6.75 -2.96
C THR A 434 -31.31 6.56 -2.77
N ASP A 435 -31.94 5.69 -3.58
CA ASP A 435 -33.34 5.29 -3.42
C ASP A 435 -33.62 4.44 -2.16
N GLY A 436 -32.57 4.00 -1.46
CA GLY A 436 -32.64 3.22 -0.22
C GLY A 436 -33.12 1.79 -0.39
N GLN A 437 -33.28 1.29 -1.63
CA GLN A 437 -33.84 -0.03 -1.92
C GLN A 437 -33.01 -0.83 -2.93
N THR A 438 -32.41 -0.17 -3.92
CA THR A 438 -31.68 -0.84 -5.00
C THR A 438 -30.26 -1.19 -4.54
N ILE A 439 -29.88 -2.46 -4.76
CA ILE A 439 -28.54 -2.96 -4.45
C ILE A 439 -27.66 -2.88 -5.70
N ILE A 440 -26.52 -2.21 -5.55
CA ILE A 440 -25.46 -2.13 -6.55
C ILE A 440 -24.30 -3.00 -6.10
N LEU A 441 -23.81 -3.86 -6.98
CA LEU A 441 -22.65 -4.72 -6.75
C LEU A 441 -21.43 -4.15 -7.47
N VAL A 442 -20.28 -4.14 -6.79
CA VAL A 442 -19.00 -3.62 -7.33
C VAL A 442 -17.92 -4.69 -7.19
N GLY A 443 -17.28 -5.05 -8.30
CA GLY A 443 -16.09 -5.91 -8.29
C GLY A 443 -14.82 -5.10 -8.00
N ARG A 444 -14.04 -5.50 -7.00
CA ARG A 444 -12.86 -4.74 -6.53
C ARG A 444 -11.53 -5.18 -7.15
N ASN A 445 -11.54 -6.31 -7.84
CA ASN A 445 -10.42 -6.84 -8.61
C ASN A 445 -10.94 -7.58 -9.85
N ASN A 446 -10.04 -8.01 -10.75
CA ASN A 446 -10.45 -8.58 -12.03
C ASN A 446 -11.13 -9.95 -11.87
N LEU A 447 -10.78 -10.74 -10.84
CA LEU A 447 -11.46 -12.00 -10.54
C LEU A 447 -12.90 -11.77 -10.08
N GLN A 448 -13.14 -10.78 -9.22
CA GLN A 448 -14.48 -10.39 -8.79
C GLN A 448 -15.28 -9.78 -9.94
N ASN A 449 -14.65 -8.98 -10.80
CA ASN A 449 -15.27 -8.43 -12.01
C ASN A 449 -15.80 -9.54 -12.92
N ASP A 450 -15.00 -10.58 -13.16
CA ASP A 450 -15.41 -11.76 -13.95
C ASP A 450 -16.58 -12.51 -13.31
N GLU A 451 -16.51 -12.74 -12.00
CA GLU A 451 -17.55 -13.46 -11.26
C GLU A 451 -18.86 -12.67 -11.23
N LEU A 452 -18.76 -11.36 -10.96
CA LEU A 452 -19.88 -10.44 -10.97
C LEU A 452 -20.56 -10.44 -12.34
N THR A 453 -19.80 -10.23 -13.41
CA THR A 453 -20.34 -10.08 -14.77
C THR A 453 -20.89 -11.37 -15.35
N PHE A 454 -20.19 -12.50 -15.20
CA PHE A 454 -20.52 -13.71 -15.94
C PHE A 454 -21.14 -14.84 -15.11
N LYS A 455 -21.12 -14.74 -13.77
CA LYS A 455 -21.69 -15.79 -12.90
C LYS A 455 -22.82 -15.28 -12.00
N MET A 456 -22.74 -14.05 -11.53
CA MET A 456 -23.72 -13.49 -10.58
C MET A 456 -24.81 -12.68 -11.27
N ALA A 457 -24.45 -11.80 -12.22
CA ALA A 457 -25.39 -10.92 -12.89
C ALA A 457 -26.40 -11.70 -13.74
N LYS A 458 -27.66 -11.28 -13.70
CA LYS A 458 -28.72 -11.79 -14.56
C LYS A 458 -28.70 -11.05 -15.90
N LYS A 459 -29.16 -11.72 -16.96
CA LYS A 459 -29.08 -11.27 -18.36
C LYS A 459 -29.62 -9.87 -18.66
N ASP A 460 -30.65 -9.43 -17.94
CA ASP A 460 -31.32 -8.15 -18.18
C ASP A 460 -30.91 -7.06 -17.18
N GLU A 461 -29.96 -7.35 -16.29
CA GLU A 461 -29.40 -6.35 -15.37
C GLU A 461 -28.43 -5.42 -16.10
N LEU A 462 -28.35 -4.17 -15.63
CA LEU A 462 -27.48 -3.15 -16.19
C LEU A 462 -26.08 -3.26 -15.58
N TRP A 463 -25.09 -3.31 -16.46
CA TRP A 463 -23.67 -3.29 -16.16
C TRP A 463 -23.05 -1.95 -16.56
N PHE A 464 -22.09 -1.50 -15.77
CA PHE A 464 -21.40 -0.22 -15.94
C PHE A 464 -19.89 -0.40 -15.82
N HIS A 465 -19.15 0.36 -16.63
CA HIS A 465 -17.68 0.40 -16.61
C HIS A 465 -17.15 1.71 -17.19
N ALA A 466 -16.03 2.19 -16.68
CA ALA A 466 -15.42 3.43 -17.15
C ALA A 466 -14.84 3.25 -18.56
N LYS A 467 -15.30 4.10 -19.49
CA LYS A 467 -15.04 3.93 -20.93
C LYS A 467 -13.55 4.04 -21.26
N ASP A 468 -13.03 3.06 -22.00
CA ASP A 468 -11.66 3.00 -22.53
C ASP A 468 -10.54 3.12 -21.47
N ILE A 469 -10.87 2.96 -20.19
CA ILE A 469 -9.91 3.01 -19.08
C ILE A 469 -10.13 1.86 -18.11
N PRO A 470 -9.08 1.37 -17.43
CA PRO A 470 -9.26 0.29 -16.48
C PRO A 470 -10.04 0.75 -15.24
N GLY A 471 -10.88 -0.15 -14.72
CA GLY A 471 -11.74 0.10 -13.57
C GLY A 471 -12.64 -1.08 -13.21
N SER A 472 -13.41 -0.93 -12.15
CA SER A 472 -14.34 -1.93 -11.64
C SER A 472 -15.55 -2.16 -12.53
N HIS A 473 -16.05 -3.40 -12.53
CA HIS A 473 -17.37 -3.71 -13.06
C HIS A 473 -18.42 -3.42 -12.00
N VAL A 474 -19.48 -2.73 -12.39
CA VAL A 474 -20.60 -2.38 -11.50
C VAL A 474 -21.90 -2.89 -12.09
N VAL A 475 -22.74 -3.53 -11.29
CA VAL A 475 -24.03 -4.10 -11.72
C VAL A 475 -25.15 -3.69 -10.78
N ILE A 476 -26.25 -3.20 -11.35
CA ILE A 476 -27.50 -2.97 -10.62
C ILE A 476 -28.27 -4.28 -10.54
N THR A 477 -28.55 -4.76 -9.32
CA THR A 477 -29.20 -6.07 -9.13
C THR A 477 -30.66 -5.94 -8.72
N GLY A 478 -31.52 -6.81 -9.28
CA GLY A 478 -32.94 -6.89 -8.91
C GLY A 478 -33.83 -5.72 -9.36
N ASN A 479 -33.27 -4.67 -9.97
CA ASN A 479 -34.00 -3.54 -10.53
C ASN A 479 -33.71 -3.41 -12.04
N LEU A 480 -34.64 -3.88 -12.88
CA LEU A 480 -34.49 -3.91 -14.34
C LEU A 480 -34.83 -2.58 -15.02
N GLN A 481 -35.51 -1.68 -14.32
CA GLN A 481 -35.88 -0.35 -14.81
C GLN A 481 -35.49 0.70 -13.77
N PRO A 482 -34.18 0.84 -13.47
CA PRO A 482 -33.74 1.79 -12.47
C PRO A 482 -34.03 3.22 -12.92
N SER A 483 -34.28 4.09 -11.93
CA SER A 483 -34.38 5.53 -12.17
C SER A 483 -33.05 6.08 -12.70
N ASP A 484 -33.08 7.26 -13.29
CA ASP A 484 -31.86 7.90 -13.79
C ASP A 484 -30.90 8.27 -12.65
N GLU A 485 -31.43 8.48 -11.44
CA GLU A 485 -30.63 8.68 -10.23
C GLU A 485 -29.82 7.42 -9.87
N VAL A 486 -30.46 6.25 -9.83
CA VAL A 486 -29.79 4.97 -9.53
C VAL A 486 -28.77 4.59 -10.61
N LYS A 487 -29.05 4.91 -11.89
CA LYS A 487 -28.07 4.75 -12.97
C LYS A 487 -26.86 5.66 -12.78
N THR A 488 -27.09 6.88 -12.30
CA THR A 488 -26.03 7.86 -11.99
C THR A 488 -25.17 7.37 -10.83
N ASP A 489 -25.78 6.84 -9.76
CA ASP A 489 -25.08 6.22 -8.63
C ASP A 489 -24.16 5.07 -9.06
N ALA A 490 -24.67 4.16 -9.89
CA ALA A 490 -23.88 3.04 -10.41
C ALA A 490 -22.73 3.52 -11.30
N ALA A 491 -22.96 4.56 -12.12
CA ALA A 491 -21.93 5.15 -12.96
C ALA A 491 -20.87 5.88 -12.13
N GLU A 492 -21.24 6.61 -11.07
CA GLU A 492 -20.31 7.27 -10.15
C GLU A 492 -19.43 6.25 -9.42
N LEU A 493 -20.00 5.11 -8.99
CA LEU A 493 -19.24 4.00 -8.42
C LEU A 493 -18.21 3.45 -9.44
N ALA A 494 -18.62 3.26 -10.69
CA ALA A 494 -17.71 2.78 -11.75
C ALA A 494 -16.59 3.79 -12.04
N ALA A 495 -16.90 5.09 -12.06
CA ALA A 495 -15.92 6.16 -12.23
C ALA A 495 -14.94 6.25 -11.04
N TYR A 496 -15.45 6.17 -9.82
CA TYR A 496 -14.66 6.25 -8.59
C TYR A 496 -13.70 5.07 -8.44
N PHE A 497 -14.13 3.87 -8.84
CA PHE A 497 -13.29 2.67 -8.85
C PHE A 497 -12.56 2.44 -10.18
N SER A 498 -12.19 3.54 -10.86
CA SER A 498 -11.40 3.51 -12.09
C SER A 498 -10.13 4.35 -11.98
N LYS A 499 -9.32 4.33 -13.05
CA LYS A 499 -8.18 5.25 -13.23
C LYS A 499 -8.58 6.74 -13.12
N ALA A 500 -9.81 7.09 -13.50
CA ALA A 500 -10.30 8.46 -13.56
C ALA A 500 -11.01 8.94 -12.29
N ARG A 501 -10.77 8.30 -11.14
CA ARG A 501 -11.39 8.64 -9.85
C ARG A 501 -11.33 10.12 -9.47
N LEU A 502 -10.23 10.81 -9.81
CA LEU A 502 -10.03 12.23 -9.48
C LEU A 502 -10.40 13.18 -10.62
N SER A 503 -10.99 12.66 -11.70
CA SER A 503 -11.37 13.44 -12.88
C SER A 503 -12.84 13.83 -12.82
N ASN A 504 -13.14 14.99 -13.39
CA ASN A 504 -14.51 15.46 -13.58
C ASN A 504 -15.07 14.94 -14.90
N LEU A 505 -16.38 14.71 -14.98
CA LEU A 505 -17.10 14.31 -16.20
C LEU A 505 -16.53 13.04 -16.87
N VAL A 506 -16.25 12.03 -16.05
CA VAL A 506 -15.81 10.70 -16.50
C VAL A 506 -16.89 10.05 -17.36
N GLN A 507 -16.48 9.50 -18.50
CA GLN A 507 -17.37 8.74 -19.38
C GLN A 507 -17.51 7.30 -18.86
N VAL A 508 -18.75 6.86 -18.67
CA VAL A 508 -19.06 5.52 -18.16
C VAL A 508 -20.04 4.86 -19.11
N ASP A 509 -19.66 3.70 -19.64
CA ASP A 509 -20.51 2.90 -20.49
C ASP A 509 -21.50 2.09 -19.66
N MET A 510 -22.74 2.02 -20.14
CA MET A 510 -23.85 1.28 -19.56
C MET A 510 -24.43 0.34 -20.61
N ILE A 511 -24.56 -0.94 -20.28
CA ILE A 511 -25.12 -1.97 -21.17
C ILE A 511 -25.75 -3.12 -20.38
N GLU A 512 -26.73 -3.80 -20.97
CA GLU A 512 -27.30 -5.04 -20.42
C GLU A 512 -26.26 -6.16 -20.43
N THR A 513 -26.20 -6.95 -19.35
CA THR A 513 -25.18 -7.98 -19.17
C THR A 513 -25.21 -9.06 -20.27
N ARG A 514 -26.38 -9.39 -20.84
CA ARG A 514 -26.51 -10.35 -21.95
C ARG A 514 -25.73 -9.99 -23.22
N LYS A 515 -25.36 -8.72 -23.38
CA LYS A 515 -24.60 -8.22 -24.55
C LYS A 515 -23.09 -8.26 -24.33
N LEU A 516 -22.65 -8.62 -23.12
CA LEU A 516 -21.26 -8.72 -22.75
C LEU A 516 -20.72 -10.08 -23.18
N ASN A 517 -19.53 -10.09 -23.78
CA ASN A 517 -18.84 -11.31 -24.19
C ASN A 517 -17.47 -11.39 -23.52
N LYS A 518 -17.10 -12.60 -23.08
CA LYS A 518 -15.74 -12.93 -22.65
C LYS A 518 -15.03 -13.69 -23.77
N PRO A 519 -14.00 -13.11 -24.41
CA PRO A 519 -13.20 -13.83 -25.39
C PRO A 519 -12.53 -15.06 -24.79
N THR A 520 -12.53 -16.17 -25.53
CA THR A 520 -11.90 -17.43 -25.11
C THR A 520 -10.41 -17.22 -24.84
N GLY A 521 -9.95 -17.56 -23.65
CA GLY A 521 -8.55 -17.35 -23.24
C GLY A 521 -8.20 -15.91 -22.84
N GLY A 522 -9.17 -14.99 -22.83
CA GLY A 522 -8.98 -13.62 -22.36
C GLY A 522 -8.56 -13.56 -20.89
N LYS A 523 -7.76 -12.54 -20.54
CA LYS A 523 -7.36 -12.28 -19.14
C LYS A 523 -8.61 -11.99 -18.29
N PRO A 524 -8.55 -12.26 -16.97
CA PRO A 524 -9.64 -11.90 -16.07
C PRO A 524 -9.99 -10.42 -16.17
N GLY A 525 -11.28 -10.09 -16.06
CA GLY A 525 -11.80 -8.73 -16.17
C GLY A 525 -11.93 -8.22 -17.61
N PHE A 526 -11.43 -8.94 -18.62
CA PHE A 526 -11.54 -8.50 -20.01
C PHE A 526 -12.92 -8.83 -20.59
N VAL A 527 -13.61 -7.80 -21.09
CA VAL A 527 -14.97 -7.88 -21.63
C VAL A 527 -15.04 -7.11 -22.94
N THR A 528 -15.76 -7.64 -23.91
CA THR A 528 -16.09 -6.94 -25.17
C THR A 528 -17.59 -6.76 -25.31
N TYR A 529 -17.99 -5.63 -25.87
CA TYR A 529 -19.40 -5.26 -26.03
C TYR A 529 -19.61 -4.21 -27.12
N THR A 530 -20.84 -4.12 -27.61
CA THR A 530 -21.26 -3.14 -28.63
C THR A 530 -22.69 -2.67 -28.35
N GLY A 531 -23.02 -1.43 -28.69
CA GLY A 531 -24.38 -0.88 -28.53
C GLY A 531 -24.67 -0.37 -27.12
N GLN A 532 -23.63 0.06 -26.42
CA GLN A 532 -23.69 0.69 -25.11
C GLN A 532 -24.23 2.13 -25.17
N LYS A 533 -24.71 2.63 -24.02
CA LYS A 533 -24.98 4.05 -23.81
C LYS A 533 -23.91 4.61 -22.87
N THR A 534 -23.39 5.80 -23.16
CA THR A 534 -22.37 6.42 -22.33
C THR A 534 -22.97 7.55 -21.50
N LEU A 535 -22.79 7.47 -20.18
CA LEU A 535 -23.12 8.52 -19.21
C LEU A 535 -21.88 9.36 -18.90
N ARG A 536 -22.08 10.59 -18.44
CA ARG A 536 -21.01 11.46 -17.94
C ARG A 536 -21.29 11.79 -16.48
N VAL A 537 -20.37 11.41 -15.61
CA VAL A 537 -20.52 11.56 -14.15
C VAL A 537 -19.24 12.10 -13.51
N THR A 538 -19.38 12.71 -12.34
CA THR A 538 -18.24 13.11 -11.52
C THR A 538 -18.33 12.34 -10.21
N PRO A 539 -17.35 11.49 -9.87
CA PRO A 539 -17.41 10.69 -8.65
C PRO A 539 -17.28 11.57 -7.40
N ASP A 540 -18.19 11.40 -6.45
CA ASP A 540 -18.15 12.05 -5.13
C ASP A 540 -17.79 11.02 -4.04
N GLU A 541 -16.67 11.24 -3.37
CA GLU A 541 -16.16 10.35 -2.33
C GLU A 541 -17.06 10.28 -1.09
N GLU A 542 -17.67 11.38 -0.67
CA GLU A 542 -18.52 11.41 0.53
C GLU A 542 -19.82 10.62 0.28
N LYS A 543 -20.43 10.83 -0.89
CA LYS A 543 -21.62 10.09 -1.33
C LYS A 543 -21.34 8.59 -1.44
N ILE A 544 -20.23 8.19 -2.05
CA ILE A 544 -19.91 6.76 -2.21
C ILE A 544 -19.67 6.08 -0.87
N LYS A 545 -19.07 6.78 0.11
CA LYS A 545 -18.90 6.26 1.46
C LYS A 545 -20.23 6.07 2.18
N SER A 546 -21.21 6.95 1.99
CA SER A 546 -22.52 6.83 2.64
C SER A 546 -23.39 5.71 2.06
N MET A 547 -23.16 5.34 0.78
CA MET A 547 -23.83 4.23 0.12
C MET A 547 -23.32 2.84 0.52
N LYS A 548 -22.16 2.76 1.20
CA LYS A 548 -21.54 1.47 1.56
C LYS A 548 -22.37 0.74 2.62
N MET A 549 -22.70 -0.53 2.36
CA MET A 549 -23.50 -1.39 3.28
C MET A 549 -22.67 -2.06 4.37
#